data_AF-A0A914GET8-F1
#
_entry.id   AF-A0A914GET8-F1
#
_cell.length_a   1.000
_cell.length_b   1.000
_cell.length_c   1.000
_cell.angle_alpha   90.00
_cell.angle_beta   90.00
_cell.angle_gamma   90.00
#
_symmetry.space_group_name_H-M   'P 1'
#
loop_
_entity.id
_entity.type
_entity.pdbx_description
1 polymer ?
#
loop_
_entity_poly.entity_id
_entity_poly.type
_entity_poly.pdbx_seq_one_letter_code
_entity_poly.pdbx_strand_id
1 'polypeptide(L)'
;MVKLLLEELRDDEDENRKVFPLHDAVEKRQLKVLKSIIKRGYAVVDQVNESNQTCLELAIETNFVEGVSFLLSMKHWERAFRRRFKPSTELDPHPQSPMQMLIIKMPQMAKAVFDKCVIHMGKQTHHNYELLDDVYYVPDLDMEDCKADMCELNPKIRS
;
A
#
# COMPACT_ATOMS: atom_id res chain seq x y z
N MET A 1 -0.55 2.12 30.93
CA MET A 1 -1.74 2.34 30.07
C MET A 1 -1.57 1.79 28.65
N VAL A 2 -0.50 2.07 27.89
CA VAL A 2 -0.34 1.47 26.53
C VAL A 2 0.08 -0.01 26.60
N LYS A 3 0.97 -0.37 27.54
CA LYS A 3 1.33 -1.78 27.80
C LYS A 3 0.10 -2.64 28.04
N LEU A 4 -0.86 -2.17 28.83
CA LEU A 4 -2.14 -2.86 29.07
C LEU A 4 -2.94 -3.11 27.78
N LEU A 5 -2.98 -2.15 26.85
CA LEU A 5 -3.65 -2.33 25.55
C LEU A 5 -2.91 -3.28 24.61
N LEU A 6 -1.59 -3.36 24.72
CA LEU A 6 -0.76 -4.32 23.98
C LEU A 6 -0.80 -5.71 24.61
N GLU A 7 -0.95 -5.78 25.93
CA GLU A 7 -1.17 -6.99 26.72
C GLU A 7 -2.58 -7.56 26.47
N GLU A 8 -3.61 -6.73 26.33
CA GLU A 8 -4.96 -7.18 25.88
C GLU A 8 -5.01 -7.69 24.43
N LEU A 9 -4.02 -7.32 23.60
CA LEU A 9 -3.87 -7.85 22.24
C LEU A 9 -3.00 -9.13 22.21
N ARG A 10 -2.27 -9.43 23.29
CA ARG A 10 -1.66 -10.75 23.47
C ARG A 10 -2.78 -11.68 23.93
N ASP A 11 -3.40 -12.37 22.99
CA ASP A 11 -4.04 -13.63 23.33
C ASP A 11 -2.89 -14.56 23.75
N ASP A 12 -2.80 -14.83 25.05
CA ASP A 12 -1.76 -15.65 25.68
C ASP A 12 -1.68 -17.03 25.01
N GLU A 13 -0.48 -17.40 24.52
CA GLU A 13 0.08 -18.78 24.54
C GLU A 13 1.43 -18.93 23.80
N ASP A 14 1.86 -17.96 22.98
CA ASP A 14 3.13 -18.07 22.24
C ASP A 14 4.05 -16.86 22.50
N GLU A 15 5.00 -17.02 23.43
CA GLU A 15 6.04 -16.01 23.71
C GLU A 15 6.85 -15.62 22.46
N ASN A 16 6.79 -16.43 21.39
CA ASN A 16 7.55 -16.22 20.17
C ASN A 16 6.74 -15.55 19.05
N ARG A 17 5.43 -15.31 19.23
CA ARG A 17 4.61 -14.63 18.21
C ARG A 17 5.01 -13.15 18.13
N LYS A 18 5.36 -12.70 16.93
CA LYS A 18 5.54 -11.27 16.66
C LYS A 18 4.18 -10.58 16.74
N VAL A 19 4.05 -9.66 17.70
CA VAL A 19 2.82 -8.86 17.84
C VAL A 19 2.89 -7.69 16.85
N PHE A 20 1.81 -7.49 16.10
CA PHE A 20 1.65 -6.39 15.15
C PHE A 20 0.46 -5.53 15.56
N PRO A 21 0.61 -4.62 16.54
CA PRO A 21 -0.52 -3.98 17.19
C PRO A 21 -1.43 -3.17 16.26
N LEU A 22 -0.85 -2.64 15.17
CA LEU A 22 -1.62 -1.95 14.12
C LEU A 22 -2.52 -2.91 13.36
N HIS A 23 -1.97 -4.05 12.94
CA HIS A 23 -2.68 -5.08 12.19
C HIS A 23 -3.75 -5.72 13.06
N ASP A 24 -3.44 -6.07 14.31
CA ASP A 24 -4.42 -6.66 15.25
C ASP A 24 -5.60 -5.71 15.51
N ALA A 25 -5.33 -4.40 15.65
CA ALA A 25 -6.38 -3.40 15.81
C ALA A 25 -7.29 -3.28 14.56
N VAL A 26 -6.73 -3.49 13.36
CA VAL A 26 -7.48 -3.51 12.09
C VAL A 26 -8.29 -4.80 11.97
N GLU A 27 -7.69 -5.94 12.26
CA GLU A 27 -8.34 -7.26 12.23
C GLU A 27 -9.53 -7.30 13.20
N LYS A 28 -9.34 -6.79 14.42
CA LYS A 28 -10.41 -6.64 15.42
C LYS A 28 -11.38 -5.46 15.11
N ARG A 29 -11.18 -4.72 14.01
CA ARG A 29 -11.96 -3.52 13.57
C ARG A 29 -12.09 -2.42 14.63
N GLN A 30 -11.07 -2.25 15.46
CA GLN A 30 -11.08 -1.33 16.60
C GLN A 30 -10.53 0.05 16.23
N LEU A 31 -11.35 0.89 15.61
CA LEU A 31 -10.95 2.24 15.17
C LEU A 31 -10.34 3.10 16.30
N LYS A 32 -10.89 3.00 17.52
CA LYS A 32 -10.41 3.76 18.69
C LYS A 32 -8.99 3.37 19.09
N VAL A 33 -8.70 2.07 19.04
CA VAL A 33 -7.37 1.52 19.36
C VAL A 33 -6.39 1.90 18.25
N LEU A 34 -6.76 1.71 16.98
CA LEU A 34 -5.97 2.12 15.83
C LEU A 34 -5.58 3.62 15.89
N LYS A 35 -6.56 4.50 16.13
CA LYS A 35 -6.33 5.95 16.31
C LYS A 35 -5.36 6.24 17.45
N SER A 36 -5.50 5.55 18.57
CA SER A 36 -4.67 5.73 19.76
C SER A 36 -3.22 5.29 19.53
N ILE A 37 -3.02 4.17 18.82
CA ILE A 37 -1.70 3.65 18.48
C ILE A 37 -0.96 4.63 17.57
N ILE A 38 -1.62 5.10 16.50
CA ILE A 38 -1.02 6.04 15.53
C ILE A 38 -0.73 7.40 16.17
N LYS A 39 -1.68 7.97 16.92
CA LYS A 39 -1.51 9.29 17.56
C LYS A 39 -0.32 9.34 18.52
N ARG A 40 0.01 8.21 19.14
CA ARG A 40 1.12 8.12 20.09
C ARG A 40 2.48 7.90 19.42
N GLY A 41 2.53 7.74 18.09
CA GLY A 41 3.77 7.66 17.32
C GLY A 41 4.54 6.34 17.46
N TYR A 42 3.94 5.31 18.06
CA TYR A 42 4.58 4.00 18.27
C TYR A 42 4.61 3.11 17.01
N ALA A 43 4.00 3.57 15.92
CA ALA A 43 3.54 2.70 14.86
C ALA A 43 4.15 3.08 13.51
N VAL A 44 4.87 2.13 12.91
CA VAL A 44 5.42 2.23 11.56
C VAL A 44 4.33 1.77 10.59
N VAL A 45 3.66 2.72 9.92
CA VAL A 45 2.52 2.42 9.02
C VAL A 45 2.92 1.59 7.80
N ASP A 46 4.19 1.64 7.41
CA ASP A 46 4.81 0.83 6.35
C ASP A 46 5.30 -0.56 6.83
N GLN A 47 5.04 -0.91 8.09
CA GLN A 47 5.35 -2.24 8.60
C GLN A 47 4.39 -3.28 8.01
N VAL A 48 4.95 -4.42 7.61
CA VAL A 48 4.19 -5.58 7.14
C VAL A 48 4.06 -6.65 8.23
N ASN A 49 2.93 -7.37 8.25
CA ASN A 49 2.72 -8.55 9.09
C ASN A 49 3.43 -9.80 8.52
N GLU A 50 3.20 -10.96 9.12
CA GLU A 50 3.75 -12.24 8.67
C GLU A 50 3.26 -12.63 7.28
N SER A 51 2.04 -12.21 6.91
CA SER A 51 1.46 -12.36 5.56
C SER A 51 1.99 -11.34 4.55
N ASN A 52 3.02 -10.55 4.91
CA ASN A 52 3.61 -9.51 4.07
C ASN A 52 2.62 -8.41 3.64
N GLN A 53 1.61 -8.15 4.48
CA GLN A 53 0.60 -7.11 4.27
C GLN A 53 0.88 -5.93 5.20
N THR A 54 0.80 -4.73 4.65
CA THR A 54 0.72 -3.49 5.41
C THR A 54 -0.61 -3.39 6.16
N CYS A 55 -0.66 -2.53 7.17
CA CYS A 55 -1.88 -2.25 7.92
C CYS A 55 -3.02 -1.76 7.01
N LEU A 56 -2.69 -1.01 5.95
CA LEU A 56 -3.67 -0.54 4.96
C LEU A 56 -4.21 -1.68 4.10
N GLU A 57 -3.35 -2.56 3.58
CA GLU A 57 -3.78 -3.73 2.79
C GLU A 57 -4.70 -4.63 3.61
N LEU A 58 -4.39 -4.87 4.89
CA LEU A 58 -5.26 -5.64 5.79
C LEU A 58 -6.61 -4.96 6.02
N ALA A 59 -6.63 -3.62 6.13
CA ALA A 59 -7.88 -2.87 6.30
C ALA A 59 -8.76 -2.94 5.04
N ILE A 60 -8.14 -2.98 3.86
CA ILE A 60 -8.85 -3.17 2.59
C ILE A 60 -9.38 -4.61 2.49
N GLU A 61 -8.54 -5.60 2.84
CA GLU A 61 -8.90 -7.02 2.79
C GLU A 61 -10.09 -7.35 3.70
N THR A 62 -10.06 -6.79 4.91
CA THR A 62 -11.13 -6.96 5.90
C THR A 62 -12.35 -6.08 5.64
N ASN A 63 -12.38 -5.28 4.58
CA ASN A 63 -13.46 -4.31 4.33
C ASN A 63 -13.72 -3.35 5.50
N PHE A 64 -12.66 -2.86 6.16
CA PHE A 64 -12.74 -1.94 7.29
C PHE A 64 -12.67 -0.47 6.83
N VAL A 65 -13.80 0.02 6.28
CA VAL A 65 -13.90 1.32 5.63
C VAL A 65 -13.48 2.48 6.53
N GLU A 66 -13.89 2.48 7.80
CA GLU A 66 -13.54 3.56 8.73
C GLU A 66 -12.04 3.57 9.06
N GLY A 67 -11.41 2.40 9.11
CA GLY A 67 -9.98 2.25 9.27
C GLY A 67 -9.22 2.79 8.06
N VAL A 68 -9.63 2.40 6.85
CA VAL A 68 -9.05 2.89 5.59
C VAL A 68 -9.20 4.41 5.49
N SER A 69 -10.39 4.95 5.73
CA SER A 69 -10.63 6.39 5.72
C SER A 69 -9.73 7.12 6.71
N PHE A 70 -9.56 6.57 7.92
CA PHE A 70 -8.66 7.15 8.91
C PHE A 70 -7.18 7.10 8.47
N LEU A 71 -6.71 5.97 7.95
CA LEU A 71 -5.34 5.82 7.44
C LEU A 71 -5.07 6.80 6.28
N LEU A 72 -6.01 6.93 5.35
CA LEU A 72 -5.91 7.88 4.24
C LEU A 72 -5.98 9.34 4.70
N SER A 73 -6.60 9.63 5.85
CA SER A 73 -6.67 10.99 6.39
C SER A 73 -5.35 11.49 7.02
N MET A 74 -4.38 10.60 7.20
CA MET A 74 -3.09 10.93 7.81
C MET A 74 -2.22 11.81 6.90
N LYS A 75 -1.34 12.63 7.51
CA LYS A 75 -0.39 13.49 6.78
C LYS A 75 0.62 12.71 5.93
N HIS A 76 1.02 11.52 6.39
CA HIS A 76 2.00 10.66 5.71
C HIS A 76 1.35 9.36 5.19
N TRP A 77 0.16 9.47 4.62
CA TRP A 77 -0.60 8.33 4.09
C TRP A 77 0.16 7.60 2.97
N GLU A 78 0.95 8.31 2.17
CA GLU A 78 1.79 7.76 1.08
C GLU A 78 2.75 6.66 1.55
N ARG A 79 3.21 6.74 2.82
CA ARG A 79 4.08 5.70 3.38
C ARG A 79 3.39 4.35 3.47
N ALA A 80 2.08 4.32 3.69
CA ALA A 80 1.31 3.09 3.71
C ALA A 80 1.19 2.44 2.32
N PHE A 81 1.43 3.20 1.24
CA PHE A 81 1.45 2.69 -0.13
C PHE A 81 2.82 2.19 -0.56
N ARG A 82 3.89 2.57 0.17
CA ARG A 82 5.25 2.21 -0.17
C ARG A 82 5.54 0.74 0.18
N ARG A 83 5.17 -0.16 -0.72
CA ARG A 83 5.47 -1.59 -0.57
C ARG A 83 6.96 -1.82 -0.84
N ARG A 84 7.68 -2.45 0.10
CA ARG A 84 8.99 -3.04 -0.21
C ARG A 84 8.71 -4.29 -1.03
N PHE A 85 8.80 -4.16 -2.35
CA PHE A 85 8.60 -5.24 -3.31
C PHE A 85 9.38 -6.47 -2.84
N LYS A 86 8.68 -7.60 -2.70
CA LYS A 86 9.30 -8.92 -2.75
C LYS A 86 8.80 -9.53 -4.05
N PRO A 87 9.69 -10.04 -4.92
CA PRO A 87 9.26 -10.80 -6.08
C PRO A 87 8.36 -11.92 -5.56
N SER A 88 7.16 -12.02 -6.11
CA SER A 88 6.27 -13.12 -5.82
C SER A 88 7.01 -14.41 -6.12
N THR A 89 7.01 -15.33 -5.16
CA THR A 89 7.15 -16.75 -5.49
C THR A 89 6.08 -17.08 -6.52
N GLU A 90 6.41 -17.94 -7.49
CA GLU A 90 5.67 -18.29 -8.73
C GLU A 90 4.15 -18.54 -8.59
N LEU A 91 3.63 -18.65 -7.36
CA LEU A 91 2.23 -18.92 -7.04
C LEU A 91 1.32 -17.68 -6.93
N ASP A 92 1.86 -16.46 -6.84
CA ASP A 92 1.06 -15.22 -6.79
C ASP A 92 1.45 -14.25 -7.94
N PRO A 93 0.89 -14.43 -9.14
CA PRO A 93 1.30 -13.67 -10.33
C PRO A 93 0.93 -12.17 -10.28
N HIS A 94 0.25 -11.70 -9.24
CA HIS A 94 -0.16 -10.30 -9.11
C HIS A 94 0.11 -9.80 -7.69
N PRO A 95 1.28 -9.22 -7.39
CA PRO A 95 1.45 -8.43 -6.18
C PRO A 95 0.53 -7.21 -6.28
N GLN A 96 -0.70 -7.33 -5.77
CA GLN A 96 -1.66 -6.23 -5.81
C GLN A 96 -1.12 -5.09 -4.95
N SER A 97 -0.75 -3.98 -5.58
CA SER A 97 -0.44 -2.78 -4.84
C SER A 97 -1.65 -2.38 -3.99
N PRO A 98 -1.44 -1.66 -2.86
CA PRO A 98 -2.56 -1.13 -2.08
C PRO A 98 -3.54 -0.32 -2.94
N MET A 99 -3.05 0.30 -4.03
CA MET A 99 -3.87 1.04 -4.98
C MET A 99 -4.73 0.13 -5.86
N GLN A 100 -4.18 -0.97 -6.39
CA GLN A 100 -4.97 -1.98 -7.10
C GLN A 100 -6.04 -2.60 -6.21
N MET A 101 -5.70 -2.93 -4.96
CA MET A 101 -6.67 -3.45 -3.99
C MET A 101 -7.81 -2.45 -3.74
N LEU A 102 -7.52 -1.15 -3.63
CA LEU A 102 -8.54 -0.11 -3.50
C LEU A 102 -9.44 -0.03 -4.73
N ILE A 103 -8.88 -0.07 -5.95
CA ILE A 103 -9.67 0.01 -7.19
C ILE A 103 -10.62 -1.18 -7.30
N ILE A 104 -10.15 -2.39 -6.96
CA ILE A 104 -10.94 -3.62 -7.08
C ILE A 104 -11.96 -3.75 -5.94
N LYS A 105 -11.56 -3.50 -4.69
CA LYS A 105 -12.38 -3.78 -3.50
C LYS A 105 -13.13 -2.56 -2.96
N MET A 106 -12.59 -1.36 -3.09
CA MET A 106 -13.11 -0.14 -2.48
C MET A 106 -12.98 1.10 -3.39
N PRO A 107 -13.68 1.15 -4.54
CA PRO A 107 -13.51 2.20 -5.53
C PRO A 107 -13.80 3.61 -4.99
N GLN A 108 -14.68 3.72 -3.99
CA GLN A 108 -14.97 4.98 -3.30
C GLN A 108 -13.75 5.54 -2.56
N MET A 109 -12.92 4.67 -1.98
CA MET A 109 -11.68 5.07 -1.30
C MET A 109 -10.57 5.31 -2.32
N ALA A 110 -10.52 4.54 -3.42
CA ALA A 110 -9.61 4.80 -4.54
C ALA A 110 -9.81 6.21 -5.10
N LYS A 111 -11.06 6.64 -5.32
CA LYS A 111 -11.38 8.01 -5.75
C LYS A 111 -10.79 9.06 -4.80
N ALA A 112 -10.96 8.87 -3.49
CA ALA A 112 -10.43 9.80 -2.49
C ALA A 112 -8.89 9.88 -2.50
N VAL A 113 -8.21 8.80 -2.89
CA VAL A 113 -6.75 8.80 -3.10
C VAL A 113 -6.40 9.55 -4.37
N PHE A 114 -7.08 9.28 -5.49
CA PHE A 114 -6.85 9.97 -6.76
C PHE A 114 -7.05 11.48 -6.65
N ASP A 115 -8.08 11.93 -5.93
CA ASP A 115 -8.33 13.34 -5.68
C ASP A 115 -7.16 14.02 -4.94
N LYS A 116 -6.43 13.28 -4.11
CA LYS A 116 -5.23 13.77 -3.40
C LYS A 116 -3.98 13.80 -4.26
N CYS A 117 -3.92 13.01 -5.33
CA CYS A 117 -2.81 12.99 -6.27
C CYS A 117 -2.83 14.17 -7.26
N VAL A 118 -3.93 14.93 -7.32
CA VAL A 118 -4.06 16.12 -8.17
C VAL A 118 -3.62 17.36 -7.39
N ILE A 119 -2.49 17.94 -7.78
CA ILE A 119 -1.92 19.14 -7.18
C ILE A 119 -2.20 20.32 -8.13
N HIS A 120 -3.04 21.26 -7.70
CA HIS A 120 -3.34 22.46 -8.48
C HIS A 120 -2.30 23.57 -8.20
N MET A 121 -1.46 23.88 -9.18
CA MET A 121 -0.44 24.93 -9.12
C MET A 121 -0.89 26.11 -10.00
N GLY A 122 -1.93 26.82 -9.57
CA GLY A 122 -2.49 27.97 -10.31
C GLY A 122 -3.21 27.55 -11.60
N LYS A 123 -2.62 27.86 -12.76
CA LYS A 123 -3.17 27.47 -14.09
C LYS A 123 -2.75 26.08 -14.56
N GLN A 124 -1.76 25.47 -13.90
CA GLN A 124 -1.27 24.14 -14.24
C GLN A 124 -1.73 23.12 -13.22
N THR A 125 -2.11 21.95 -13.69
CA THR A 125 -2.41 20.77 -12.87
C THR A 125 -1.23 19.82 -12.93
N HIS A 126 -0.65 19.51 -11.78
CA HIS A 126 0.37 18.49 -11.65
C HIS A 126 -0.27 17.23 -11.05
N HIS A 127 -0.02 16.08 -11.67
CA HIS A 127 -0.52 14.80 -11.21
C HIS A 127 0.65 13.97 -10.67
N ASN A 128 0.57 13.54 -9.41
CA ASN A 128 1.56 12.61 -8.85
C ASN A 128 1.10 11.16 -9.11
N TYR A 129 1.75 10.50 -10.07
CA TYR A 129 1.47 9.11 -10.44
C TYR A 129 2.47 8.12 -9.82
N GLU A 130 3.35 8.53 -8.89
CA GLU A 130 4.33 7.64 -8.25
C GLU A 130 3.69 6.41 -7.59
N LEU A 131 2.44 6.54 -7.14
CA LEU A 131 1.65 5.45 -6.54
C LEU A 131 1.02 4.50 -7.57
N LEU A 132 0.97 4.90 -8.84
CA LEU A 132 0.46 4.12 -9.97
C LEU A 132 1.57 3.47 -10.80
N ASP A 133 2.85 3.79 -10.52
CA ASP A 133 4.01 3.16 -11.16
C ASP A 133 4.24 1.74 -10.62
N ASP A 134 3.18 0.94 -10.64
CA ASP A 134 3.22 -0.51 -10.59
C ASP A 134 3.65 -0.98 -11.99
N VAL A 135 4.88 -0.69 -12.38
CA VAL A 135 5.43 -1.16 -13.66
C VAL A 135 5.22 -2.67 -13.72
N TYR A 136 4.40 -3.10 -14.66
CA TYR A 136 4.23 -4.48 -15.07
C TYR A 136 5.63 -5.07 -15.30
N TYR A 137 6.18 -5.75 -14.31
CA TYR A 137 7.27 -6.66 -14.57
C TYR A 137 6.62 -7.82 -15.30
N VAL A 138 6.78 -7.86 -16.62
CA VAL A 138 6.54 -9.07 -17.42
C VAL A 138 7.75 -9.94 -17.13
N PRO A 139 7.64 -10.98 -16.29
CA PRO A 139 8.67 -12.02 -16.31
C PRO A 139 8.60 -12.61 -17.72
N ASP A 140 9.72 -12.70 -18.41
CA ASP A 140 9.84 -13.34 -19.73
C ASP A 140 9.56 -12.46 -20.97
N LEU A 141 10.06 -11.21 -20.98
CA LEU A 141 10.58 -10.67 -22.23
C LEU A 141 12.10 -10.77 -22.18
N ASP A 142 12.63 -11.79 -22.85
CA ASP A 142 14.06 -11.89 -23.11
C ASP A 142 14.56 -10.57 -23.70
N MET A 143 15.42 -9.89 -22.96
CA MET A 143 16.07 -8.62 -23.30
C MET A 143 16.98 -8.69 -24.56
N GLU A 144 16.92 -9.79 -25.32
CA GLU A 144 17.65 -9.99 -26.57
C GLU A 144 16.81 -9.71 -27.83
N ASP A 145 15.48 -9.72 -27.78
CA ASP A 145 14.66 -9.52 -28.99
C ASP A 145 14.20 -8.07 -29.22
N CYS A 146 14.17 -7.20 -28.19
CA CYS A 146 13.72 -5.80 -28.35
C CYS A 146 14.75 -4.86 -29.01
N LYS A 147 15.95 -5.32 -29.37
CA LYS A 147 16.91 -4.49 -30.13
C LYS A 147 16.56 -4.40 -31.62
N ALA A 148 15.73 -5.31 -32.14
CA ALA A 148 15.32 -5.29 -33.54
C ALA A 148 14.19 -4.27 -33.80
N ASP A 149 13.19 -4.20 -32.92
CA ASP A 149 11.96 -3.44 -33.20
C ASP A 149 12.05 -1.93 -32.88
N MET A 150 13.07 -1.49 -32.13
CA MET A 150 13.30 -0.05 -31.87
C MET A 150 14.11 0.66 -32.97
N CYS A 151 14.60 -0.06 -33.99
CA CYS A 151 15.33 0.53 -35.12
C CYS A 151 14.43 0.89 -36.32
N GLU A 152 13.20 0.36 -36.41
CA GLU A 152 12.34 0.59 -37.59
C GLU A 152 11.39 1.79 -37.48
N LEU A 153 11.28 2.40 -36.29
CA LEU A 153 10.25 3.42 -36.02
C LEU A 153 10.68 4.88 -36.09
N ASN A 154 11.91 5.21 -36.51
CA ASN A 154 12.20 6.60 -36.90
C ASN A 154 13.37 6.80 -37.89
N PRO A 155 13.13 6.73 -39.22
CA PRO A 155 14.17 6.96 -40.22
C PRO A 155 14.46 8.45 -40.48
N LYS A 156 14.00 9.40 -39.65
CA LYS A 156 14.29 10.83 -39.85
C LYS A 156 14.42 11.54 -38.51
N ILE A 157 15.65 11.88 -38.12
CA ILE A 157 16.13 13.19 -37.65
C ILE A 157 17.61 12.98 -37.25
N ARG A 158 18.51 13.14 -38.22
CA ARG A 158 19.89 13.58 -38.01
C ARG A 158 20.23 14.52 -39.15
N SER A 159 20.13 15.82 -38.89
CA SER A 159 20.89 16.87 -39.59
C SER A 159 22.11 17.18 -38.75
#